data_AF-A0A7W6JVI4-F1
#
_entry.id   AF-A0A7W6JVI4-F1
#
_cell.length_a   1.000
_cell.length_b   1.000
_cell.length_c   1.000
_cell.angle_alpha   90.00
_cell.angle_beta   90.00
_cell.angle_gamma   90.00
#
_symmetry.space_group_name_H-M   'P 1'
#
loop_
_entity.id
_entity.type
_entity.pdbx_description
1 polymer ?
#
loop_
_entity_poly.entity_id
_entity_poly.type
_entity_poly.pdbx_seq_one_letter_code
_entity_poly.pdbx_strand_id
1 'polypeptide(L)'
;MTRSLIAALMLMVPGVALGQGHAMHGNTDKVIVIAHRGASGERPEHTLLSYQRAIEQGADFIEPDLVPTKDGVLVARHENNITETTNVADHPEFADRKATKTIDGETMTGWFTEDFTLAELKTLRAKERLPKFRPDNTKFDGQAEVPTFDEVIALAKKASKQTGRTIGIYPETKHPTYFASIGLAVEQRLVDKLKAAGWDRADAPVFIQSFEVNNLKKLRTMTKVRLIQLMAGAGAPADGAQPSYKAMITPEGLKAVAAYAYGIGPELTMIQPVSGPATALIADAHAAGLKLHPWTFRAENFFLLPSYRSGANPADHGRLKDEILYFIGLGVDGFFTDFPYIGVEARDAAAGAHKGG
;
A
#
# COMPACT_ATOMS: atom_id res chain seq x y z
N MET A 1 -40.35 -17.50 66.33
CA MET A 1 -39.60 -18.21 65.29
C MET A 1 -40.07 -17.72 63.94
N THR A 2 -39.33 -16.81 63.30
CA THR A 2 -39.55 -16.42 61.90
C THR A 2 -38.26 -15.77 61.40
N ARG A 3 -37.52 -16.50 60.56
CA ARG A 3 -36.34 -16.05 59.83
C ARG A 3 -36.79 -15.14 58.68
N SER A 4 -36.18 -13.98 58.51
CA SER A 4 -36.30 -13.17 57.29
C SER A 4 -34.95 -13.14 56.57
N LEU A 5 -34.96 -13.63 55.33
CA LEU A 5 -33.85 -13.64 54.38
C LEU A 5 -33.63 -12.22 53.84
N ILE A 6 -32.38 -11.72 53.88
CA ILE A 6 -31.94 -10.53 53.17
C ILE A 6 -31.42 -10.96 51.80
N ALA A 7 -32.09 -10.55 50.73
CA ALA A 7 -31.62 -10.72 49.35
C ALA A 7 -30.69 -9.56 48.97
N ALA A 8 -29.45 -9.87 48.62
CA ALA A 8 -28.47 -8.91 48.10
C ALA A 8 -28.74 -8.65 46.61
N LEU A 9 -28.98 -7.38 46.28
CA LEU A 9 -29.16 -6.91 44.91
C LEU A 9 -27.78 -6.62 44.29
N MET A 10 -27.31 -7.50 43.40
CA MET A 10 -26.14 -7.24 42.56
C MET A 10 -26.51 -6.27 41.44
N LEU A 11 -25.95 -5.06 41.47
CA LEU A 11 -25.97 -4.10 40.38
C LEU A 11 -25.00 -4.56 39.28
N MET A 12 -25.55 -5.04 38.16
CA MET A 12 -24.78 -5.27 36.93
C MET A 12 -24.48 -3.94 36.26
N VAL A 13 -23.19 -3.61 36.14
CA VAL A 13 -22.70 -2.52 35.29
C VAL A 13 -22.77 -3.00 33.83
N PRO A 14 -23.34 -2.25 32.87
CA PRO A 14 -23.30 -2.62 31.47
C PRO A 14 -21.87 -2.54 30.94
N GLY A 15 -21.35 -3.65 30.43
CA GLY A 15 -20.06 -3.69 29.74
C GLY A 15 -20.07 -2.79 28.51
N VAL A 16 -19.05 -1.93 28.40
CA VAL A 16 -18.79 -1.13 27.21
C VAL A 16 -18.45 -2.09 26.06
N ALA A 17 -19.38 -2.25 25.12
CA ALA A 17 -19.13 -2.94 23.87
C ALA A 17 -18.08 -2.15 23.08
N LEU A 18 -16.88 -2.73 22.94
CA LEU A 18 -15.85 -2.27 22.01
C LEU A 18 -16.47 -2.25 20.61
N GLY A 19 -16.63 -1.05 20.06
CA GLY A 19 -17.24 -0.83 18.75
C GLY A 19 -16.57 -1.69 17.68
N GLN A 20 -17.36 -2.60 17.10
CA GLN A 20 -17.01 -3.32 15.89
C GLN A 20 -16.80 -2.28 14.78
N GLY A 21 -15.61 -2.27 14.17
CA GLY A 21 -15.39 -1.50 12.95
C GLY A 21 -16.43 -1.91 11.91
N HIS A 22 -17.13 -0.95 11.34
CA HIS A 22 -18.12 -1.19 10.29
C HIS A 22 -17.45 -2.00 9.17
N ALA A 23 -17.98 -3.20 8.94
CA ALA A 23 -17.64 -4.00 7.77
C ALA A 23 -17.90 -3.18 6.51
N MET A 24 -17.00 -3.26 5.51
CA MET A 24 -17.27 -2.72 4.18
C MET A 24 -18.37 -3.58 3.54
N HIS A 25 -19.63 -3.26 3.81
CA HIS A 25 -20.75 -3.81 3.05
C HIS A 25 -20.63 -3.32 1.61
N GLY A 26 -20.67 -4.26 0.67
CA GLY A 26 -20.36 -4.06 -0.73
C GLY A 26 -21.12 -2.90 -1.35
N ASN A 27 -20.36 -1.87 -1.74
CA ASN A 27 -20.63 -1.18 -2.98
C ASN A 27 -19.44 -1.47 -3.90
N THR A 28 -19.53 -2.56 -4.67
CA THR A 28 -18.52 -2.96 -5.65
C THR A 28 -18.44 -2.04 -6.85
N ASP A 29 -19.24 -0.96 -6.88
CA ASP A 29 -19.39 -0.05 -8.02
C ASP A 29 -18.60 1.26 -7.85
N LYS A 30 -17.94 1.49 -6.70
CA LYS A 30 -17.13 2.69 -6.47
C LYS A 30 -15.65 2.39 -6.71
N VAL A 31 -15.04 3.11 -7.66
CA VAL A 31 -13.58 3.12 -7.85
C VAL A 31 -12.89 3.61 -6.57
N ILE A 32 -11.93 2.86 -6.03
CA ILE A 32 -11.21 3.25 -4.79
C ILE A 32 -9.93 4.05 -5.07
N VAL A 33 -9.65 5.04 -4.23
CA VAL A 33 -8.39 5.81 -4.27
C VAL A 33 -7.43 5.27 -3.21
N ILE A 34 -6.29 4.76 -3.67
CA ILE A 34 -5.25 4.20 -2.81
C ILE A 34 -4.07 5.17 -2.79
N ALA A 35 -3.78 5.72 -1.61
CA ALA A 35 -2.68 6.66 -1.42
C ALA A 35 -1.35 5.92 -1.34
N HIS A 36 -0.64 5.86 -2.47
CA HIS A 36 0.60 5.13 -2.63
C HIS A 36 1.69 5.78 -1.77
N ARG A 37 2.09 5.06 -0.72
CA ARG A 37 2.99 5.55 0.33
C ARG A 37 2.50 6.80 1.06
N GLY A 38 1.18 7.01 1.07
CA GLY A 38 0.49 8.22 1.53
C GLY A 38 0.37 9.30 0.44
N ALA A 39 0.33 10.57 0.82
CA ALA A 39 0.40 11.69 -0.11
C ALA A 39 1.87 11.97 -0.48
N SER A 40 2.53 10.97 -1.07
CA SER A 40 3.98 10.97 -1.33
C SER A 40 4.43 12.01 -2.34
N GLY A 41 3.51 12.54 -3.16
CA GLY A 41 3.71 13.71 -3.99
C GLY A 41 3.85 15.02 -3.22
N GLU A 42 3.45 15.05 -1.95
CA GLU A 42 3.42 16.27 -1.10
C GLU A 42 4.24 16.14 0.19
N ARG A 43 4.59 14.93 0.63
CA ARG A 43 5.31 14.64 1.88
C ARG A 43 6.25 13.43 1.66
N PRO A 44 7.36 13.32 2.42
CA PRO A 44 8.21 12.13 2.39
C PRO A 44 7.40 10.84 2.56
N GLU A 45 7.61 9.91 1.62
CA GLU A 45 6.88 8.64 1.54
C GLU A 45 6.96 7.82 2.84
N HIS A 46 5.90 7.04 3.11
CA HIS A 46 5.78 6.18 4.29
C HIS A 46 6.06 6.85 5.64
N THR A 47 5.59 8.08 5.81
CA THR A 47 5.56 8.76 7.11
C THR A 47 4.13 8.87 7.61
N LEU A 48 3.93 8.96 8.93
CA LEU A 48 2.60 9.28 9.46
C LEU A 48 2.09 10.64 8.94
N LEU A 49 2.98 11.58 8.65
CA LEU A 49 2.65 12.86 8.00
C LEU A 49 2.04 12.65 6.61
N SER A 50 2.66 11.82 5.77
CA SER A 50 2.18 11.50 4.43
C SER A 50 0.84 10.77 4.46
N TYR A 51 0.67 9.79 5.36
CA TYR A 51 -0.59 9.06 5.52
C TYR A 51 -1.72 9.94 6.04
N GLN A 52 -1.46 10.77 7.05
CA GLN A 52 -2.45 11.70 7.59
C GLN A 52 -2.91 12.68 6.50
N ARG A 53 -1.99 13.22 5.70
CA ARG A 53 -2.32 14.10 4.58
C ARG A 53 -3.20 13.40 3.54
N ALA A 54 -2.88 12.16 3.16
CA ALA A 54 -3.70 11.38 2.23
C ALA A 54 -5.14 11.15 2.74
N ILE A 55 -5.27 10.85 4.03
CA ILE A 55 -6.57 10.67 4.68
C ILE A 55 -7.38 11.96 4.60
N GLU A 56 -6.78 13.11 4.95
CA GLU A 56 -7.42 14.43 4.86
C GLU A 56 -7.87 14.78 3.44
N GLN A 57 -7.12 14.33 2.44
CA GLN A 57 -7.43 14.53 1.03
C GLN A 57 -8.50 13.58 0.48
N GLY A 58 -9.01 12.67 1.31
CA GLY A 58 -10.15 11.82 0.94
C GLY A 58 -9.80 10.43 0.42
N ALA A 59 -8.53 10.00 0.51
CA ALA A 59 -8.13 8.64 0.15
C ALA A 59 -8.98 7.60 0.90
N ASP A 60 -9.33 6.51 0.21
CA ASP A 60 -10.07 5.39 0.83
C ASP A 60 -9.09 4.45 1.57
N PHE A 61 -7.85 4.31 1.05
CA PHE A 61 -6.79 3.49 1.62
C PHE A 61 -5.46 4.24 1.73
N ILE A 62 -4.71 3.97 2.79
CA ILE A 62 -3.26 4.30 2.88
C ILE A 62 -2.45 3.02 2.65
N GLU A 63 -1.38 3.12 1.87
CA GLU A 63 -0.55 1.96 1.53
C GLU A 63 0.82 2.00 2.24
N PRO A 64 1.09 1.05 3.15
CA PRO A 64 2.42 0.83 3.70
C PRO A 64 3.15 -0.33 3.00
N ASP A 65 4.38 -0.09 2.56
CA ASP A 65 5.33 -1.14 2.20
C ASP A 65 6.00 -1.69 3.44
N LEU A 66 5.99 -3.00 3.67
CA LEU A 66 6.44 -3.57 4.93
C LEU A 66 7.78 -4.32 4.77
N VAL A 67 8.76 -3.87 5.55
CA VAL A 67 10.04 -4.53 5.77
C VAL A 67 10.26 -4.75 7.27
N PRO A 68 10.88 -5.86 7.70
CA PRO A 68 11.20 -6.12 9.10
C PRO A 68 12.49 -5.40 9.53
N THR A 69 12.54 -5.04 10.81
CA THR A 69 13.76 -4.69 11.55
C THR A 69 14.53 -5.93 12.00
N LYS A 70 15.75 -5.75 12.53
CA LYS A 70 16.58 -6.82 13.12
C LYS A 70 15.86 -7.60 14.22
N ASP A 71 15.11 -6.90 15.05
CA ASP A 71 14.28 -7.45 16.14
C ASP A 71 12.87 -7.86 15.67
N GLY A 72 12.64 -7.89 14.36
CA GLY A 72 11.47 -8.50 13.74
C GLY A 72 10.20 -7.65 13.75
N VAL A 73 10.30 -6.34 13.98
CA VAL A 73 9.17 -5.41 13.91
C VAL A 73 8.95 -4.98 12.46
N LEU A 74 7.70 -5.00 11.99
CA LEU A 74 7.36 -4.49 10.66
C LEU A 74 7.28 -2.97 10.69
N VAL A 75 8.02 -2.33 9.79
CA VAL A 75 8.04 -0.88 9.59
C VAL A 75 7.66 -0.53 8.16
N ALA A 76 7.10 0.67 7.95
CA ALA A 76 6.67 1.10 6.64
C ALA A 76 7.83 1.77 5.89
N ARG A 77 8.35 1.11 4.85
CA ARG A 77 9.40 1.57 3.94
C ARG A 77 9.35 0.79 2.63
N HIS A 78 9.47 1.49 1.49
CA HIS A 78 9.44 0.85 0.17
C HIS A 78 10.60 -0.12 -0.07
N GLU A 79 11.81 0.24 0.34
CA GLU A 79 12.99 -0.63 0.27
C GLU A 79 13.53 -0.85 1.67
N ASN A 80 14.14 -2.00 1.89
CA ASN A 80 14.87 -2.25 3.12
C ASN A 80 16.20 -1.48 3.15
N ASN A 81 16.77 -1.14 2.00
CA ASN A 81 17.87 -0.18 1.92
C ASN A 81 17.36 1.26 2.17
N ILE A 82 17.68 1.81 3.34
CA ILE A 82 17.19 3.10 3.83
C ILE A 82 18.13 4.28 3.52
N THR A 83 19.19 4.05 2.73
CA THR A 83 20.25 5.02 2.45
C THR A 83 19.72 6.34 1.88
N GLU A 84 18.84 6.27 0.87
CA GLU A 84 18.40 7.45 0.12
C GLU A 84 17.19 8.15 0.76
N THR A 85 16.53 7.48 1.69
CA THR A 85 15.19 7.87 2.15
C THR A 85 15.12 8.11 3.65
N THR A 86 16.26 8.08 4.31
CA THR A 86 16.46 8.50 5.70
C THR A 86 17.75 9.29 5.81
N ASN A 87 17.97 9.93 6.96
CA ASN A 87 19.24 10.59 7.29
C ASN A 87 20.32 9.65 7.84
N VAL A 88 20.22 8.31 7.66
CA VAL A 88 21.15 7.33 8.26
C VAL A 88 22.63 7.61 7.97
N ALA A 89 22.95 8.17 6.80
CA ALA A 89 24.32 8.52 6.43
C ALA A 89 24.90 9.68 7.27
N ASP A 90 24.04 10.47 7.93
CA ASP A 90 24.41 11.59 8.79
C ASP A 90 24.63 11.16 10.25
N HIS A 91 24.53 9.86 10.55
CA HIS A 91 24.70 9.26 11.89
C HIS A 91 26.01 8.46 11.98
N PRO A 92 27.11 9.03 12.52
CA PRO A 92 28.41 8.37 12.60
C PRO A 92 28.39 7.05 13.40
N GLU A 93 27.52 6.95 14.41
CA GLU A 93 27.32 5.73 15.21
C GLU A 93 26.84 4.53 14.39
N PHE A 94 26.29 4.77 13.18
CA PHE A 94 25.83 3.74 12.27
C PHE A 94 26.74 3.54 11.05
N ALA A 95 27.90 4.22 10.97
CA ALA A 95 28.81 4.08 9.83
C ALA A 95 29.22 2.63 9.57
N ASP A 96 29.51 1.87 10.63
CA ASP A 96 29.90 0.46 10.57
C ASP A 96 28.75 -0.51 10.21
N ARG A 97 27.52 -0.02 10.07
CA ARG A 97 26.36 -0.80 9.62
C ARG A 97 26.18 -0.78 8.10
N LYS A 98 26.97 0.02 7.37
CA LYS A 98 26.92 0.02 5.92
C LYS A 98 27.42 -1.31 5.38
N ALA A 99 26.59 -1.99 4.59
CA ALA A 99 26.87 -3.31 4.06
C ALA A 99 26.63 -3.37 2.54
N THR A 100 27.15 -4.43 1.91
CA THR A 100 26.78 -4.81 0.55
C THR A 100 25.99 -6.11 0.61
N LYS A 101 24.79 -6.13 0.04
CA LYS A 101 23.89 -7.29 0.04
C LYS A 101 23.36 -7.54 -1.36
N THR A 102 23.00 -8.80 -1.63
CA THR A 102 22.25 -9.18 -2.82
C THR A 102 20.83 -9.54 -2.41
N ILE A 103 19.86 -8.78 -2.92
CA ILE A 103 18.43 -8.92 -2.62
C ILE A 103 17.73 -9.08 -3.96
N ASP A 104 16.95 -10.15 -4.10
CA ASP A 104 16.22 -10.51 -5.33
C ASP A 104 17.08 -10.51 -6.60
N GLY A 105 18.36 -10.86 -6.46
CA GLY A 105 19.33 -10.91 -7.56
C GLY A 105 20.08 -9.60 -7.80
N GLU A 106 19.73 -8.51 -7.13
CA GLU A 106 20.39 -7.21 -7.26
C GLU A 106 21.37 -6.95 -6.11
N THR A 107 22.62 -6.65 -6.45
CA THR A 107 23.64 -6.25 -5.48
C THR A 107 23.56 -4.75 -5.21
N MET A 108 23.45 -4.38 -3.95
CA MET A 108 23.38 -2.99 -3.52
C MET A 108 24.19 -2.75 -2.24
N THR A 109 24.70 -1.54 -2.08
CA THR A 109 25.44 -1.10 -0.90
C THR A 109 24.67 -0.01 -0.17
N GLY A 110 24.52 -0.14 1.15
CA GLY A 110 23.75 0.81 1.94
C GLY A 110 23.56 0.37 3.38
N TRP A 111 22.56 0.96 4.02
CA TRP A 111 22.08 0.58 5.34
C TRP A 111 20.72 -0.10 5.19
N PHE A 112 20.54 -1.25 5.84
CA PHE A 112 19.36 -2.07 5.62
C PHE A 112 18.54 -2.23 6.90
N THR A 113 17.20 -2.19 6.83
CA THR A 113 16.35 -2.24 8.03
C THR A 113 16.61 -3.46 8.90
N GLU A 114 16.95 -4.61 8.32
CA GLU A 114 17.27 -5.82 9.07
C GLU A 114 18.58 -5.78 9.86
N ASP A 115 19.40 -4.72 9.70
CA ASP A 115 20.62 -4.50 10.48
C ASP A 115 20.39 -3.58 11.70
N PHE A 116 19.19 -3.01 11.83
CA PHE A 116 18.81 -2.08 12.88
C PHE A 116 17.68 -2.65 13.74
N THR A 117 17.77 -2.49 15.05
CA THR A 117 16.61 -2.66 15.95
C THR A 117 15.57 -1.57 15.69
N LEU A 118 14.33 -1.78 16.11
CA LEU A 118 13.32 -0.72 16.03
C LEU A 118 13.77 0.54 16.79
N ALA A 119 14.38 0.38 17.96
CA ALA A 119 14.83 1.49 18.79
C ALA A 119 15.87 2.36 18.06
N GLU A 120 16.83 1.74 17.37
CA GLU A 120 17.79 2.45 16.53
C GLU A 120 17.10 3.10 15.32
N LEU A 121 16.21 2.37 14.63
CA LEU A 121 15.54 2.92 13.46
C LEU A 121 14.66 4.14 13.77
N LYS A 122 14.10 4.19 14.98
CA LYS A 122 13.30 5.33 15.48
C LYS A 122 14.12 6.59 15.75
N THR A 123 15.45 6.51 15.83
CA THR A 123 16.30 7.72 15.93
C THR A 123 16.48 8.42 14.58
N LEU A 124 16.27 7.69 13.48
CA LEU A 124 16.40 8.23 12.13
C LEU A 124 15.20 9.09 11.74
N ARG A 125 15.40 9.91 10.71
CA ARG A 125 14.37 10.76 10.11
C ARG A 125 14.25 10.51 8.62
N ALA A 126 13.01 10.43 8.15
CA ALA A 126 12.68 10.22 6.75
C ALA A 126 13.03 11.45 5.89
N LYS A 127 13.33 11.18 4.62
CA LYS A 127 13.67 12.18 3.60
C LYS A 127 12.94 11.91 2.29
N GLU A 128 12.75 12.94 1.49
CA GLU A 128 12.18 12.87 0.14
C GLU A 128 13.06 11.99 -0.77
N ARG A 129 12.44 11.02 -1.43
CA ARG A 129 13.10 10.05 -2.32
C ARG A 129 13.42 10.63 -3.69
N LEU A 130 12.59 11.55 -4.18
CA LEU A 130 12.66 12.14 -5.51
C LEU A 130 12.91 13.65 -5.46
N PRO A 131 13.97 14.15 -4.79
CA PRO A 131 14.17 15.58 -4.54
C PRO A 131 14.34 16.41 -5.83
N LYS A 132 14.75 15.78 -6.94
CA LYS A 132 14.83 16.43 -8.26
C LYS A 132 13.46 16.69 -8.90
N PHE A 133 12.49 15.82 -8.62
CA PHE A 133 11.11 15.97 -9.10
C PHE A 133 10.25 16.76 -8.11
N ARG A 134 10.54 16.61 -6.81
CA ARG A 134 9.75 17.15 -5.69
C ARG A 134 10.61 18.03 -4.77
N PRO A 135 11.26 19.11 -5.26
CA PRO A 135 12.09 19.95 -4.42
C PRO A 135 11.31 20.54 -3.24
N ASP A 136 10.03 20.86 -3.43
CA ASP A 136 9.16 21.39 -2.37
C ASP A 136 8.88 20.38 -1.25
N ASN A 137 9.02 19.08 -1.48
CA ASN A 137 8.85 18.07 -0.44
C ASN A 137 10.04 18.01 0.52
N THR A 138 11.24 18.42 0.07
CA THR A 138 12.46 18.40 0.89
C THR A 138 12.37 19.30 2.13
N LYS A 139 11.45 20.27 2.15
CA LYS A 139 11.14 21.06 3.35
C LYS A 139 10.65 20.22 4.53
N PHE A 140 10.17 19.00 4.27
CA PHE A 140 9.72 18.04 5.28
C PHE A 140 10.77 17.00 5.66
N ASP A 141 11.95 17.03 5.05
CA ASP A 141 13.07 16.17 5.44
C ASP A 141 13.40 16.39 6.92
N GLY A 142 13.74 15.31 7.62
CA GLY A 142 14.13 15.41 9.02
C GLY A 142 12.96 15.51 10.01
N GLN A 143 11.71 15.66 9.56
CA GLN A 143 10.57 15.94 10.44
C GLN A 143 9.88 14.68 10.99
N ALA A 144 9.88 13.59 10.23
CA ALA A 144 9.13 12.38 10.58
C ALA A 144 10.03 11.17 10.81
N GLU A 145 9.63 10.34 11.76
CA GLU A 145 10.21 9.02 12.00
C GLU A 145 9.73 7.99 10.98
N VAL A 146 10.44 6.86 10.89
CA VAL A 146 9.93 5.65 10.24
C VAL A 146 8.80 5.05 11.09
N PRO A 147 7.59 4.86 10.56
CA PRO A 147 6.48 4.30 11.32
C PRO A 147 6.52 2.77 11.34
N THR A 148 6.07 2.20 12.44
CA THR A 148 5.75 0.77 12.55
C THR A 148 4.41 0.47 11.89
N PHE A 149 4.17 -0.78 11.54
CA PHE A 149 2.87 -1.20 11.03
C PHE A 149 1.73 -0.99 12.05
N ASP A 150 2.02 -1.16 13.35
CA ASP A 150 1.05 -0.88 14.42
C ASP A 150 0.62 0.59 14.44
N GLU A 151 1.56 1.52 14.24
CA GLU A 151 1.27 2.96 14.16
C GLU A 151 0.41 3.28 12.92
N VAL A 152 0.65 2.63 11.79
CA VAL A 152 -0.18 2.78 10.57
C VAL A 152 -1.61 2.26 10.80
N ILE A 153 -1.77 1.08 11.41
CA ILE A 153 -3.08 0.54 11.79
C ILE A 153 -3.79 1.50 12.76
N ALA A 154 -3.09 1.99 13.77
CA ALA A 154 -3.64 2.90 14.76
C ALA A 154 -4.11 4.21 14.13
N LEU A 155 -3.34 4.77 13.20
CA LEU A 155 -3.70 5.96 12.43
C LEU A 155 -4.99 5.74 11.64
N ALA A 156 -5.06 4.69 10.83
CA ALA A 156 -6.24 4.40 10.01
C ALA A 156 -7.51 4.20 10.87
N LYS A 157 -7.40 3.48 11.98
CA LYS A 157 -8.52 3.29 12.92
C LYS A 157 -8.96 4.58 13.61
N LYS A 158 -8.00 5.40 14.06
CA LYS A 158 -8.27 6.69 14.68
C LYS A 158 -8.98 7.62 13.69
N ALA A 159 -8.44 7.73 12.48
CA ALA A 159 -9.03 8.52 11.41
C ALA A 159 -10.43 8.03 11.02
N SER A 160 -10.66 6.71 11.01
CA SER A 160 -11.98 6.16 10.72
C SER A 160 -13.03 6.63 11.74
N LYS A 161 -12.69 6.59 13.02
CA LYS A 161 -13.56 7.09 14.10
C LYS A 161 -13.79 8.59 14.02
N GLN A 162 -12.75 9.37 13.71
CA GLN A 162 -12.81 10.83 13.69
C GLN A 162 -13.59 11.38 12.48
N THR A 163 -13.45 10.74 11.32
CA THR A 163 -14.05 11.22 10.07
C THR A 163 -15.41 10.58 9.77
N GLY A 164 -15.76 9.49 10.46
CA GLY A 164 -16.93 8.67 10.15
C GLY A 164 -16.81 7.85 8.86
N ARG A 165 -15.69 7.96 8.13
CA ARG A 165 -15.38 7.14 6.95
C ARG A 165 -14.65 5.87 7.37
N THR A 166 -14.78 4.79 6.61
CA THR A 166 -13.89 3.64 6.76
C THR A 166 -12.59 3.95 6.04
N ILE A 167 -11.49 4.14 6.78
CA ILE A 167 -10.14 4.30 6.25
C ILE A 167 -9.45 2.95 6.30
N GLY A 168 -9.12 2.41 5.13
CA GLY A 168 -8.44 1.12 5.00
C GLY A 168 -6.92 1.23 4.94
N ILE A 169 -6.26 0.08 5.04
CA ILE A 169 -4.83 -0.06 4.78
C ILE A 169 -4.58 -1.04 3.63
N TYR A 170 -3.50 -0.84 2.90
CA TYR A 170 -3.15 -1.68 1.76
C TYR A 170 -1.69 -2.19 1.86
N PRO A 171 -1.34 -2.99 2.89
CA PRO A 171 0.05 -3.40 3.11
C PRO A 171 0.64 -4.24 1.97
N GLU A 172 1.84 -3.87 1.52
CA GLU A 172 2.71 -4.69 0.66
C GLU A 172 3.73 -5.47 1.49
N THR A 173 3.96 -6.74 1.16
CA THR A 173 5.13 -7.47 1.68
C THR A 173 6.32 -7.28 0.73
N LYS A 174 7.38 -6.58 1.15
CA LYS A 174 8.61 -6.41 0.36
C LYS A 174 9.55 -7.60 0.56
N HIS A 175 10.15 -8.08 -0.53
CA HIS A 175 11.18 -9.14 -0.56
C HIS A 175 10.93 -10.34 0.37
N PRO A 176 9.70 -10.92 0.44
CA PRO A 176 9.41 -11.98 1.41
C PRO A 176 10.32 -13.21 1.28
N THR A 177 10.76 -13.60 0.08
CA THR A 177 11.74 -14.70 -0.08
C THR A 177 13.08 -14.34 0.55
N TYR A 178 13.61 -13.13 0.30
CA TYR A 178 14.85 -12.66 0.91
C TYR A 178 14.75 -12.66 2.44
N PHE A 179 13.71 -12.03 3.01
CA PHE A 179 13.58 -11.96 4.46
C PHE A 179 13.39 -13.33 5.11
N ALA A 180 12.68 -14.24 4.46
CA ALA A 180 12.57 -15.62 4.93
C ALA A 180 13.95 -16.30 5.01
N SER A 181 14.83 -16.08 4.02
CA SER A 181 16.18 -16.68 3.98
C SER A 181 17.08 -16.27 5.15
N ILE A 182 16.82 -15.11 5.76
CA ILE A 182 17.57 -14.58 6.91
C ILE A 182 16.81 -14.68 8.24
N GLY A 183 15.72 -15.46 8.28
CA GLY A 183 14.95 -15.71 9.51
C GLY A 183 13.95 -14.60 9.89
N LEU A 184 13.68 -13.66 8.99
CA LEU A 184 12.80 -12.51 9.20
C LEU A 184 11.50 -12.57 8.37
N ALA A 185 11.01 -13.77 8.08
CA ALA A 185 9.78 -13.98 7.28
C ALA A 185 8.61 -13.04 7.67
N VAL A 186 8.02 -12.39 6.68
CA VAL A 186 7.07 -11.28 6.87
C VAL A 186 5.63 -11.76 7.12
N GLU A 187 5.24 -12.92 6.58
CA GLU A 187 3.81 -13.30 6.50
C GLU A 187 3.16 -13.50 7.87
N GLN A 188 3.81 -14.24 8.76
CA GLN A 188 3.27 -14.50 10.09
C GLN A 188 3.14 -13.22 10.91
N ARG A 189 4.18 -12.37 10.84
CA ARG A 189 4.21 -11.07 11.52
C ARG A 189 3.06 -10.18 11.05
N LEU A 190 2.85 -10.09 9.74
CA LEU A 190 1.76 -9.32 9.14
C LEU A 190 0.39 -9.84 9.59
N VAL A 191 0.15 -11.15 9.46
CA VAL A 191 -1.14 -11.77 9.80
C VAL A 191 -1.44 -11.62 11.30
N ASP A 192 -0.45 -11.77 12.17
CA ASP A 192 -0.63 -11.61 13.62
C ASP A 192 -1.04 -10.19 13.99
N LYS A 193 -0.43 -9.17 13.37
CA LYS A 193 -0.82 -7.77 13.57
C LYS A 193 -2.25 -7.50 13.08
N LEU A 194 -2.62 -8.04 11.92
CA LEU A 194 -3.99 -7.90 11.40
C LEU A 194 -5.02 -8.61 12.29
N LYS A 195 -4.71 -9.82 12.79
CA LYS A 195 -5.55 -10.55 13.75
C LYS A 195 -5.74 -9.78 15.05
N ALA A 196 -4.64 -9.27 15.63
CA ALA A 196 -4.70 -8.43 16.82
C ALA A 196 -5.51 -7.15 16.59
N ALA A 197 -5.51 -6.62 15.36
CA ALA A 197 -6.35 -5.50 14.96
C ALA A 197 -7.81 -5.89 14.65
N GLY A 198 -8.20 -7.17 14.67
CA GLY A 198 -9.54 -7.60 14.25
C GLY A 198 -9.81 -7.44 12.76
N TRP A 199 -8.76 -7.36 11.94
CA TRP A 199 -8.79 -7.21 10.48
C TRP A 199 -8.36 -8.49 9.77
N ASP A 200 -8.90 -9.65 10.18
CA ASP A 200 -8.58 -10.99 9.61
C ASP A 200 -9.77 -11.59 8.83
N ARG A 201 -10.60 -10.75 8.24
CA ARG A 201 -11.81 -11.15 7.51
C ARG A 201 -11.79 -10.61 6.09
N ALA A 202 -12.53 -11.25 5.19
CA ALA A 202 -12.62 -10.82 3.79
C ALA A 202 -13.25 -9.42 3.64
N ASP A 203 -14.12 -9.02 4.56
CA ASP A 203 -14.80 -7.72 4.60
C ASP A 203 -14.01 -6.64 5.38
N ALA A 204 -12.84 -6.98 5.93
CA ALA A 204 -11.98 -6.02 6.58
C ALA A 204 -11.54 -4.95 5.56
N PRO A 205 -11.34 -3.69 6.00
CA PRO A 205 -10.84 -2.62 5.13
C PRO A 205 -9.33 -2.77 4.91
N VAL A 206 -8.92 -3.95 4.48
CA VAL A 206 -7.53 -4.34 4.25
C VAL A 206 -7.44 -5.10 2.94
N PHE A 207 -6.43 -4.76 2.15
CA PHE A 207 -5.90 -5.60 1.08
C PHE A 207 -4.44 -5.89 1.40
N ILE A 208 -3.97 -7.11 1.14
CA ILE A 208 -2.54 -7.44 1.21
C ILE A 208 -2.04 -7.61 -0.21
N GLN A 209 -0.90 -7.00 -0.54
CA GLN A 209 -0.28 -7.12 -1.85
C GLN A 209 1.15 -7.63 -1.79
N SER A 210 1.58 -8.25 -2.89
CA SER A 210 2.94 -8.72 -3.07
C SER A 210 3.23 -8.95 -4.54
N PHE A 211 4.49 -8.77 -4.93
CA PHE A 211 5.00 -9.22 -6.23
C PHE A 211 5.25 -10.74 -6.26
N GLU A 212 5.53 -11.35 -5.11
CA GLU A 212 5.85 -12.79 -5.03
C GLU A 212 4.60 -13.67 -4.93
N VAL A 213 4.46 -14.61 -5.85
CA VAL A 213 3.26 -15.46 -6.00
C VAL A 213 3.14 -16.49 -4.87
N ASN A 214 4.25 -17.14 -4.50
CA ASN A 214 4.30 -18.14 -3.45
C ASN A 214 4.03 -17.51 -2.08
N ASN A 215 4.45 -16.25 -1.88
CA ASN A 215 4.09 -15.46 -0.71
C ASN A 215 2.56 -15.27 -0.60
N LEU A 216 1.88 -14.84 -1.67
CA LEU A 216 0.42 -14.71 -1.66
C LEU A 216 -0.30 -16.05 -1.48
N LYS A 217 0.17 -17.12 -2.12
CA LYS A 217 -0.37 -18.47 -1.92
C LYS A 217 -0.23 -18.93 -0.46
N LYS A 218 0.89 -18.62 0.19
CA LYS A 218 1.08 -18.89 1.63
C LYS A 218 0.10 -18.06 2.47
N LEU A 219 0.02 -16.75 2.25
CA LEU A 219 -0.91 -15.85 2.96
C LEU A 219 -2.37 -16.28 2.81
N ARG A 220 -2.76 -16.81 1.64
CA ARG A 220 -4.11 -17.33 1.39
C ARG A 220 -4.53 -18.43 2.36
N THR A 221 -3.56 -19.20 2.89
CA THR A 221 -3.80 -20.24 3.89
C THR A 221 -3.88 -19.70 5.33
N MET A 222 -3.37 -18.49 5.56
CA MET A 222 -3.17 -17.92 6.91
C MET A 222 -4.25 -16.90 7.30
N THR A 223 -4.87 -16.24 6.32
CA THR A 223 -5.87 -15.18 6.50
C THR A 223 -6.99 -15.24 5.45
N LYS A 224 -8.12 -14.59 5.76
CA LYS A 224 -9.23 -14.36 4.81
C LYS A 224 -9.20 -12.98 4.16
N VAL A 225 -8.24 -12.12 4.53
CA VAL A 225 -8.05 -10.81 3.92
C VAL A 225 -7.82 -10.95 2.42
N ARG A 226 -8.34 -9.98 1.65
CA ARG A 226 -8.26 -9.97 0.19
C ARG A 226 -6.81 -9.75 -0.26
N LEU A 227 -6.34 -10.59 -1.18
CA LEU A 227 -4.96 -10.58 -1.67
C LEU A 227 -4.88 -9.98 -3.08
N ILE A 228 -3.80 -9.27 -3.37
CA ILE A 228 -3.61 -8.57 -4.64
C ILE A 228 -2.25 -8.93 -5.21
N GLN A 229 -2.23 -9.49 -6.42
CA GLN A 229 -1.00 -9.83 -7.12
C GLN A 229 -0.46 -8.60 -7.85
N LEU A 230 0.72 -8.11 -7.44
CA LEU A 230 1.41 -7.03 -8.13
C LEU A 230 2.15 -7.54 -9.36
N MET A 231 2.21 -6.72 -10.41
CA MET A 231 2.88 -7.06 -11.66
C MET A 231 3.54 -5.82 -12.27
N ALA A 232 4.71 -6.00 -12.87
CA ALA A 232 5.44 -4.94 -13.58
C ALA A 232 5.53 -5.23 -15.08
N GLY A 233 5.78 -4.21 -15.90
CA GLY A 233 5.87 -4.34 -17.36
C GLY A 233 7.03 -5.22 -17.84
N ALA A 234 8.02 -5.44 -17.00
CA ALA A 234 9.18 -6.30 -17.25
C ALA A 234 9.58 -7.09 -15.99
N GLY A 235 10.39 -8.14 -16.19
CA GLY A 235 10.87 -9.00 -15.11
C GLY A 235 9.89 -10.11 -14.73
N ALA A 236 10.14 -10.71 -13.57
CA ALA A 236 9.40 -11.85 -13.02
C ALA A 236 9.34 -11.75 -11.48
N PRO A 237 8.40 -12.46 -10.83
CA PRO A 237 8.42 -12.63 -9.38
C PRO A 237 9.78 -13.18 -8.88
N ALA A 238 10.33 -12.58 -7.83
CA ALA A 238 11.64 -12.95 -7.28
C ALA A 238 11.70 -14.38 -6.73
N ASP A 239 10.55 -14.96 -6.38
CA ASP A 239 10.40 -16.34 -5.91
C ASP A 239 10.44 -17.40 -7.04
N GLY A 240 10.60 -16.98 -8.30
CA GLY A 240 10.70 -17.86 -9.46
C GLY A 240 9.41 -18.62 -9.80
N ALA A 241 8.27 -18.25 -9.20
CA ALA A 241 7.00 -18.96 -9.39
C ALA A 241 6.41 -18.83 -10.79
N GLN A 242 6.84 -17.81 -11.54
CA GLN A 242 6.41 -17.53 -12.91
C GLN A 242 7.62 -17.05 -13.72
N PRO A 243 7.69 -17.35 -15.03
CA PRO A 243 8.82 -16.98 -15.86
C PRO A 243 8.86 -15.47 -16.18
N SER A 244 7.73 -14.77 -16.10
CA SER A 244 7.64 -13.31 -16.25
C SER A 244 6.27 -12.80 -15.80
N TYR A 245 6.16 -11.50 -15.48
CA TYR A 245 4.87 -10.85 -15.29
C TYR A 245 4.00 -10.85 -16.55
N LYS A 246 4.63 -10.80 -17.74
CA LYS A 246 3.92 -10.91 -19.03
C LYS A 246 3.19 -12.25 -19.17
N ALA A 247 3.74 -13.35 -18.64
CA ALA A 247 3.08 -14.64 -18.64
C ALA A 247 1.86 -14.69 -17.70
N MET A 248 1.80 -13.80 -16.70
CA MET A 248 0.72 -13.77 -15.70
C MET A 248 -0.54 -13.04 -16.20
N ILE A 249 -0.41 -12.22 -17.24
CA ILE A 249 -1.51 -11.42 -17.81
C ILE A 249 -2.19 -12.07 -19.02
N THR A 250 -1.85 -13.31 -19.38
CA THR A 250 -2.63 -14.07 -20.36
C THR A 250 -3.93 -14.57 -19.71
N PRO A 251 -4.96 -14.97 -20.48
CA PRO A 251 -6.17 -15.57 -19.90
C PRO A 251 -5.90 -16.74 -18.95
N GLU A 252 -4.96 -17.63 -19.29
CA GLU A 252 -4.54 -18.75 -18.44
C GLU A 252 -3.80 -18.26 -17.18
N GLY A 253 -2.92 -17.27 -17.33
CA GLY A 253 -2.21 -16.63 -16.23
C GLY A 253 -3.18 -16.00 -15.23
N LEU A 254 -4.14 -15.20 -15.71
CA LEU A 254 -5.16 -14.55 -14.89
C LEU A 254 -6.06 -15.57 -14.20
N LYS A 255 -6.46 -16.64 -14.88
CA LYS A 255 -7.18 -17.76 -14.25
C LYS A 255 -6.37 -18.41 -13.13
N ALA A 256 -5.06 -18.55 -13.29
CA ALA A 256 -4.19 -19.06 -12.24
C ALA A 256 -4.05 -18.08 -11.07
N VAL A 257 -4.01 -16.77 -11.33
CA VAL A 257 -4.02 -15.72 -10.30
C VAL A 257 -5.33 -15.74 -9.49
N ALA A 258 -6.48 -15.87 -10.16
CA ALA A 258 -7.80 -15.92 -9.54
C ALA A 258 -7.98 -17.07 -8.53
N ALA A 259 -7.15 -18.12 -8.62
CA ALA A 259 -7.18 -19.22 -7.65
C ALA A 259 -6.69 -18.81 -6.24
N TYR A 260 -5.91 -17.72 -6.11
CA TYR A 260 -5.34 -17.30 -4.83
C TYR A 260 -5.50 -15.80 -4.52
N ALA A 261 -5.74 -14.94 -5.52
CA ALA A 261 -5.87 -13.51 -5.34
C ALA A 261 -7.30 -13.02 -5.62
N TYR A 262 -7.67 -11.91 -4.97
CA TYR A 262 -8.91 -11.17 -5.20
C TYR A 262 -8.80 -10.22 -6.40
N GLY A 263 -7.59 -9.76 -6.70
CA GLY A 263 -7.33 -8.83 -7.79
C GLY A 263 -5.85 -8.75 -8.16
N ILE A 264 -5.56 -7.88 -9.12
CA ILE A 264 -4.22 -7.61 -9.62
C ILE A 264 -3.91 -6.11 -9.53
N GLY A 265 -2.65 -5.80 -9.28
CA GLY A 265 -2.10 -4.45 -9.34
C GLY A 265 -1.01 -4.35 -10.40
N PRO A 266 -1.35 -4.13 -11.68
CA PRO A 266 -0.37 -4.02 -12.75
C PRO A 266 0.21 -2.61 -12.84
N GLU A 267 1.44 -2.50 -13.32
CA GLU A 267 2.00 -1.23 -13.80
C GLU A 267 1.13 -0.64 -14.92
N LEU A 268 0.93 0.69 -14.93
CA LEU A 268 0.08 1.39 -15.91
C LEU A 268 0.36 1.01 -17.38
N THR A 269 1.63 0.81 -17.74
CA THR A 269 2.05 0.51 -19.12
C THR A 269 1.57 -0.86 -19.61
N MET A 270 1.20 -1.77 -18.70
CA MET A 270 0.61 -3.06 -19.04
C MET A 270 -0.84 -2.92 -19.53
N ILE A 271 -1.52 -1.84 -19.14
CA ILE A 271 -2.87 -1.50 -19.58
C ILE A 271 -2.80 -0.56 -20.78
N GLN A 272 -2.07 0.55 -20.65
CA GLN A 272 -1.90 1.54 -21.69
C GLN A 272 -0.40 1.72 -21.96
N PRO A 273 0.14 1.03 -22.98
CA PRO A 273 1.50 1.26 -23.42
C PRO A 273 1.71 2.72 -23.83
N VAL A 274 2.95 3.22 -23.70
CA VAL A 274 3.31 4.60 -24.10
C VAL A 274 2.98 4.86 -25.57
N SER A 275 3.11 3.83 -26.41
CA SER A 275 2.72 3.85 -27.81
C SER A 275 1.76 2.70 -28.13
N GLY A 276 0.69 3.02 -28.86
CA GLY A 276 -0.33 2.05 -29.25
C GLY A 276 -1.61 2.12 -28.42
N PRO A 277 -2.60 1.27 -28.73
CA PRO A 277 -3.87 1.25 -28.04
C PRO A 277 -3.77 0.61 -26.65
N ALA A 278 -4.78 0.84 -25.81
CA ALA A 278 -4.97 0.10 -24.57
C ALA A 278 -5.06 -1.42 -24.86
N THR A 279 -4.55 -2.23 -23.94
CA THR A 279 -4.62 -3.69 -24.00
C THR A 279 -5.97 -4.21 -23.52
N ALA A 280 -6.24 -5.49 -23.74
CA ALA A 280 -7.43 -6.16 -23.22
C ALA A 280 -7.36 -6.50 -21.72
N LEU A 281 -6.27 -6.14 -21.02
CA LEU A 281 -5.99 -6.62 -19.67
C LEU A 281 -7.12 -6.36 -18.66
N ILE A 282 -7.79 -5.21 -18.73
CA ILE A 282 -8.92 -4.92 -17.83
C ILE A 282 -10.06 -5.90 -18.09
N ALA A 283 -10.46 -6.05 -19.35
CA ALA A 283 -11.54 -6.97 -19.74
C ALA A 283 -11.20 -8.43 -19.39
N ASP A 284 -9.97 -8.86 -19.65
CA ASP A 284 -9.50 -10.22 -19.36
C ASP A 284 -9.45 -10.49 -17.84
N ALA A 285 -9.01 -9.51 -17.04
CA ALA A 285 -9.00 -9.62 -15.58
C ALA A 285 -10.42 -9.72 -15.01
N HIS A 286 -11.34 -8.87 -15.49
CA HIS A 286 -12.75 -8.92 -15.10
C HIS A 286 -13.42 -10.23 -15.51
N ALA A 287 -13.13 -10.75 -16.71
CA ALA A 287 -13.62 -12.05 -17.16
C ALA A 287 -13.11 -13.21 -16.28
N ALA A 288 -11.92 -13.07 -15.69
CA ALA A 288 -11.38 -14.01 -14.69
C ALA A 288 -11.91 -13.76 -13.26
N GLY A 289 -12.77 -12.75 -13.05
CA GLY A 289 -13.32 -12.39 -11.74
C GLY A 289 -12.36 -11.61 -10.83
N LEU A 290 -11.29 -11.05 -11.39
CA LEU A 290 -10.27 -10.29 -10.67
C LEU A 290 -10.58 -8.79 -10.70
N LYS A 291 -10.39 -8.11 -9.56
CA LYS A 291 -10.35 -6.64 -9.50
C LYS A 291 -9.02 -6.09 -10.00
N LEU A 292 -9.01 -4.88 -10.55
CA LEU A 292 -7.81 -4.28 -11.12
C LEU A 292 -7.51 -2.89 -10.51
N HIS A 293 -6.38 -2.79 -9.80
CA HIS A 293 -5.91 -1.58 -9.11
C HIS A 293 -4.50 -1.19 -9.58
N PRO A 294 -4.31 -0.47 -10.70
CA PRO A 294 -3.00 -0.25 -11.26
C PRO A 294 -2.19 0.82 -10.53
N TRP A 295 -0.88 0.76 -10.70
CA TRP A 295 0.10 1.67 -10.10
C TRP A 295 1.08 2.22 -11.15
N THR A 296 1.63 3.43 -11.02
CA THR A 296 1.28 4.49 -10.06
C THR A 296 1.01 5.79 -10.83
N PHE A 297 -0.13 6.42 -10.54
CA PHE A 297 -0.50 7.73 -11.06
C PHE A 297 0.28 8.85 -10.37
N ARG A 298 1.08 9.59 -11.14
CA ARG A 298 2.00 10.65 -10.67
C ARG A 298 1.86 11.91 -11.52
N ALA A 299 1.89 13.08 -10.90
CA ALA A 299 1.57 14.33 -11.57
C ALA A 299 2.71 14.84 -12.47
N GLU A 300 3.94 14.46 -12.19
CA GLU A 300 5.11 14.95 -12.90
C GLU A 300 5.13 14.42 -14.34
N ASN A 301 5.37 15.32 -15.30
CA ASN A 301 5.36 15.04 -16.75
C ASN A 301 6.17 13.79 -17.15
N PHE A 302 7.26 13.51 -16.44
CA PHE A 302 8.09 12.34 -16.68
C PHE A 302 7.30 11.02 -16.58
N PHE A 303 6.35 10.93 -15.65
CA PHE A 303 5.57 9.72 -15.39
C PHE A 303 4.26 9.65 -16.18
N LEU A 304 3.74 10.80 -16.63
CA LEU A 304 2.49 10.87 -17.40
C LEU A 304 2.68 10.30 -18.82
N LEU A 305 1.60 9.72 -19.36
CA LEU A 305 1.50 9.45 -20.79
C LEU A 305 1.69 10.76 -21.60
N PRO A 306 2.31 10.70 -22.79
CA PRO A 306 2.66 11.90 -23.55
C PRO A 306 1.50 12.87 -23.79
N SER A 307 0.28 12.36 -23.97
CA SER A 307 -0.93 13.16 -24.19
C SER A 307 -1.35 14.01 -22.98
N TYR A 308 -0.96 13.64 -21.76
CA TYR A 308 -1.32 14.35 -20.53
C TYR A 308 -0.22 15.27 -20.01
N ARG A 309 0.95 15.29 -20.64
CA ARG A 309 2.04 16.19 -20.27
C ARG A 309 1.68 17.65 -20.55
N SER A 310 2.15 18.55 -19.70
CA SER A 310 2.00 20.01 -19.87
C SER A 310 3.38 20.67 -19.81
N GLY A 311 3.81 21.29 -20.91
CA GLY A 311 5.16 21.85 -21.01
C GLY A 311 6.23 20.77 -21.25
N ALA A 312 7.49 21.21 -21.21
CA ALA A 312 8.65 20.35 -21.54
C ALA A 312 9.47 19.89 -20.32
N ASN A 313 9.32 20.55 -19.17
CA ASN A 313 10.07 20.20 -17.98
C ASN A 313 9.53 18.87 -17.40
N PRO A 314 10.36 17.82 -17.24
CA PRO A 314 9.92 16.54 -16.71
C PRO A 314 9.39 16.60 -15.27
N ALA A 315 9.79 17.60 -14.49
CA ALA A 315 9.34 17.78 -13.10
C ALA A 315 8.05 18.60 -12.95
N ASP A 316 7.63 19.33 -13.99
CA ASP A 316 6.38 20.10 -13.92
C ASP A 316 5.17 19.14 -13.88
N HIS A 317 4.11 19.57 -13.20
CA HIS A 317 2.87 18.81 -13.16
C HIS A 317 2.10 18.94 -14.47
N GLY A 318 1.70 17.80 -15.04
CA GLY A 318 0.78 17.73 -16.16
C GLY A 318 -0.68 17.50 -15.73
N ARG A 319 -1.49 16.99 -16.67
CA ARG A 319 -2.93 16.80 -16.52
C ARG A 319 -3.27 15.45 -15.89
N LEU A 320 -2.78 15.21 -14.67
CA LEU A 320 -2.95 13.94 -13.97
C LEU A 320 -4.42 13.52 -13.81
N LYS A 321 -5.30 14.48 -13.48
CA LYS A 321 -6.74 14.23 -13.32
C LYS A 321 -7.34 13.60 -14.59
N ASP A 322 -6.96 14.10 -15.76
CA ASP A 322 -7.47 13.65 -17.04
C ASP A 322 -6.96 12.24 -17.38
N GLU A 323 -5.71 11.94 -17.03
CA GLU A 323 -5.17 10.59 -17.16
C GLU A 323 -5.91 9.59 -16.27
N ILE A 324 -6.15 9.93 -15.00
CA ILE A 324 -6.92 9.07 -14.08
C ILE A 324 -8.34 8.86 -14.63
N LEU A 325 -9.02 9.92 -15.11
CA LEU A 325 -10.34 9.81 -15.72
C LEU A 325 -10.34 8.88 -16.93
N TYR A 326 -9.30 8.93 -17.76
CA TYR A 326 -9.15 8.01 -18.89
C TYR A 326 -9.11 6.54 -18.42
N PHE A 327 -8.29 6.20 -17.43
CA PHE A 327 -8.22 4.84 -16.91
C PHE A 327 -9.50 4.41 -16.17
N ILE A 328 -10.18 5.32 -15.47
CA ILE A 328 -11.53 5.04 -14.92
C ILE A 328 -12.50 4.70 -16.06
N GLY A 329 -12.46 5.44 -17.17
CA GLY A 329 -13.26 5.16 -18.36
C GLY A 329 -12.92 3.83 -19.04
N LEU A 330 -11.69 3.32 -18.87
CA LEU A 330 -11.31 1.96 -19.30
C LEU A 330 -11.84 0.86 -18.36
N GLY A 331 -12.30 1.22 -17.15
CA GLY A 331 -12.93 0.28 -16.21
C GLY A 331 -12.04 -0.20 -15.06
N VAL A 332 -11.03 0.55 -14.62
CA VAL A 332 -10.28 0.17 -13.39
C VAL A 332 -11.17 0.22 -12.15
N ASP A 333 -10.96 -0.69 -11.19
CA ASP A 333 -11.76 -0.79 -9.96
C ASP A 333 -11.23 0.08 -8.81
N GLY A 334 -10.02 0.61 -8.98
CA GLY A 334 -9.29 1.42 -8.02
C GLY A 334 -7.95 1.80 -8.61
N PHE A 335 -7.17 2.64 -7.95
CA PHE A 335 -5.85 3.01 -8.43
C PHE A 335 -4.95 3.56 -7.33
N PHE A 336 -3.65 3.37 -7.53
CA PHE A 336 -2.59 3.92 -6.69
C PHE A 336 -2.14 5.28 -7.22
N THR A 337 -2.10 6.30 -6.37
CA THR A 337 -1.59 7.62 -6.73
C THR A 337 -0.74 8.23 -5.63
N ASP A 338 0.29 8.96 -6.05
CA ASP A 338 1.12 9.79 -5.16
C ASP A 338 0.40 11.11 -4.78
N PHE A 339 -0.71 11.45 -5.46
CA PHE A 339 -1.46 12.71 -5.30
C PHE A 339 -2.94 12.43 -4.96
N PRO A 340 -3.26 12.02 -3.72
CA PRO A 340 -4.60 11.55 -3.36
C PRO A 340 -5.71 12.57 -3.62
N TYR A 341 -5.47 13.87 -3.40
CA TYR A 341 -6.46 14.92 -3.67
C TYR A 341 -6.91 14.91 -5.14
N ILE A 342 -5.95 14.90 -6.08
CA ILE A 342 -6.24 14.86 -7.52
C ILE A 342 -6.97 13.57 -7.89
N GLY A 343 -6.56 12.44 -7.31
CA GLY A 343 -7.23 11.15 -7.50
C GLY A 343 -8.68 11.15 -7.03
N VAL A 344 -8.96 11.72 -5.86
CA VAL A 344 -10.31 11.88 -5.33
C VAL A 344 -11.17 12.76 -6.22
N GLU A 345 -10.62 13.90 -6.69
CA GLU A 345 -11.34 14.77 -7.64
C GLU A 345 -11.66 14.07 -8.97
N ALA A 346 -10.76 13.22 -9.48
CA ALA A 346 -10.99 12.44 -10.69
C ALA A 346 -12.10 11.40 -10.49
N ARG A 347 -12.03 10.62 -9.41
CA ARG A 347 -13.06 9.62 -9.05
C ARG A 347 -14.43 10.27 -8.91
N ASP A 348 -14.52 11.36 -8.17
CA ASP A 348 -15.80 12.00 -7.86
C ASP A 348 -16.41 12.67 -9.11
N ALA A 349 -15.56 13.21 -10.01
CA ALA A 349 -16.00 13.71 -11.31
C ALA A 349 -16.59 12.59 -12.21
N ALA A 350 -15.94 11.42 -12.26
CA ALA A 350 -16.47 10.28 -13.01
C ALA A 350 -17.83 9.78 -12.46
N ALA A 351 -17.96 9.69 -11.14
CA ALA A 351 -19.22 9.29 -10.49
C ALA A 351 -20.35 10.31 -10.72
N GLY A 352 -20.03 11.60 -10.78
CA GLY A 352 -20.98 12.67 -11.09
C GLY A 352 -21.51 12.61 -12.52
N ALA A 353 -20.65 12.28 -13.49
CA ALA A 353 -21.03 12.14 -14.89
C ALA A 353 -22.04 11.00 -15.13
N HIS A 354 -21.90 9.88 -14.39
CA HIS A 354 -22.83 8.74 -14.50
C HIS A 354 -24.22 8.98 -13.91
N LYS A 355 -24.39 9.97 -13.01
CA LYS A 355 -25.70 10.27 -12.39
C LYS A 355 -26.53 11.30 -13.15
N GLY A 356 -25.94 12.00 -14.12
CA GLY A 356 -26.60 13.06 -14.90
C GLY A 356 -26.91 12.72 -16.36
N GLY A 357 -26.73 11.45 -16.76
CA GLY A 357 -26.92 10.96 -18.13
C GLY A 357 -28.19 10.14 -18.31
#